data_AF-A0A1H7WUP3-F1
#
_entry.id   AF-A0A1H7WUP3-F1
#
_cell.length_a   1.000
_cell.length_b   1.000
_cell.length_c   1.000
_cell.angle_alpha   90.00
_cell.angle_beta   90.00
_cell.angle_gamma   90.00
#
_symmetry.space_group_name_H-M   'P 1'
#
loop_
_entity.id
_entity.type
_entity.pdbx_description
1 polymer ?
#
loop_
_entity_poly.entity_id
_entity_poly.type
_entity_poly.pdbx_seq_one_letter_code
_entity_poly.pdbx_strand_id
1 'polypeptide(L)' 'CSFLALVLRKELDRRLEKAGHDFEWSDIKQDLKALQEVTLEDSGKKLAIRSECQGVCGKVFQAVGVALPLTIREVS' A
#
# COMPACT_ATOMS: atom_id res chain seq x y z
N CYS A 1 16.61 -11.18 -7.62
CA CYS A 1 16.60 -10.18 -6.53
C CYS A 1 17.95 -9.49 -6.50
N SER A 2 17.98 -8.16 -6.50
CA SER A 2 19.21 -7.40 -6.20
C SER A 2 19.46 -7.37 -4.69
N PHE A 3 20.67 -7.03 -4.28
CA PHE A 3 21.01 -6.81 -2.86
C PHE A 3 20.06 -5.82 -2.19
N LEU A 4 19.73 -4.71 -2.88
CA LEU A 4 18.79 -3.72 -2.40
C LEU A 4 17.39 -4.32 -2.13
N ALA A 5 16.90 -5.19 -3.02
CA ALA A 5 15.60 -5.83 -2.82
C ALA A 5 15.56 -6.69 -1.55
N LEU A 6 16.68 -7.36 -1.21
CA LEU A 6 16.79 -8.15 0.03
C LEU A 6 16.84 -7.26 1.27
N VAL A 7 17.58 -6.16 1.21
CA VAL A 7 17.67 -5.17 2.30
C VAL A 7 16.30 -4.54 2.58
N LEU A 8 15.58 -4.13 1.52
CA LEU A 8 14.25 -3.55 1.65
C LEU A 8 13.24 -4.54 2.23
N ARG A 9 13.30 -5.81 1.81
CA ARG A 9 12.45 -6.86 2.39
C ARG A 9 12.72 -7.05 3.88
N LYS A 10 13.99 -7.18 4.27
CA LYS A 10 14.37 -7.34 5.68
C LYS A 10 13.95 -6.14 6.55
N GLU A 11 14.06 -4.92 6.02
CA GLU A 11 13.61 -3.72 6.74
C GLU A 11 12.09 -3.67 6.90
N LEU A 12 11.33 -4.12 5.89
CA LEU A 12 9.88 -4.24 6.00
C LEU A 12 9.49 -5.26 7.07
N ASP A 13 10.09 -6.45 7.06
CA ASP A 13 9.85 -7.49 8.06
C ASP A 13 10.13 -6.96 9.48
N ARG A 14 11.27 -6.27 9.68
CA ARG A 14 11.62 -5.63 10.97
C ARG A 14 10.57 -4.62 11.45
N ARG A 15 9.98 -3.84 10.54
CA ARG A 15 8.94 -2.86 10.89
C ARG A 15 7.62 -3.54 11.24
N LEU A 16 7.27 -4.61 10.53
CA LEU A 16 6.08 -5.42 10.84
C LEU A 16 6.22 -6.10 12.20
N GLU A 17 7.36 -6.73 12.48
CA GLU A 17 7.66 -7.34 13.78
C GLU A 17 7.56 -6.31 14.91
N LYS A 18 8.12 -5.11 14.72
CA LYS A 18 8.03 -4.02 15.70
C LYS A 18 6.58 -3.55 15.93
N ALA A 19 5.72 -3.65 14.92
CA ALA A 19 4.30 -3.37 15.02
C ALA A 19 3.47 -4.55 15.56
N GLY A 20 4.10 -5.68 15.88
CA GLY A 20 3.44 -6.90 16.37
C GLY A 20 2.74 -7.69 15.27
N HIS A 21 3.22 -7.60 14.04
CA HIS A 21 2.65 -8.28 12.88
C HIS A 21 3.65 -9.27 12.28
N ASP A 22 3.14 -10.45 11.95
CA ASP A 22 3.84 -11.47 11.18
C ASP A 22 2.88 -11.93 10.08
N PHE A 23 3.22 -11.63 8.83
CA PHE A 23 2.36 -11.86 7.67
C PHE A 23 3.13 -12.63 6.61
N GLU A 24 2.41 -13.50 5.89
CA GLU A 24 3.00 -14.21 4.77
C GLU A 24 3.39 -13.25 3.64
N TRP A 25 4.56 -13.48 3.05
CA TRP A 25 5.07 -12.64 1.96
C TRP A 25 4.18 -12.69 0.71
N SER A 26 3.46 -13.78 0.49
CA SER A 26 2.44 -13.87 -0.58
C SER A 26 1.34 -12.85 -0.37
N ASP A 27 0.86 -12.72 0.85
CA ASP A 27 -0.31 -11.92 1.20
C ASP A 27 0.04 -10.44 1.12
N ILE A 28 1.22 -10.06 1.64
CA ILE A 28 1.76 -8.71 1.47
C ILE A 28 1.82 -8.32 -0.01
N LYS A 29 2.40 -9.18 -0.87
CA LYS A 29 2.49 -8.89 -2.32
C LYS A 29 1.13 -8.81 -2.99
N GLN A 30 0.22 -9.72 -2.64
CA GLN A 30 -1.11 -9.78 -3.24
C GLN A 30 -1.91 -8.53 -2.88
N ASP A 31 -1.96 -8.16 -1.60
CA ASP A 31 -2.77 -7.05 -1.13
C ASP A 31 -2.20 -5.69 -1.55
N LEU A 32 -0.87 -5.55 -1.58
CA LEU A 32 -0.23 -4.36 -2.16
C LEU A 32 -0.50 -4.22 -3.66
N LYS A 33 -0.61 -5.34 -4.40
CA LYS A 33 -0.95 -5.33 -5.84
C LYS A 33 -2.43 -5.04 -6.10
N ALA A 34 -3.31 -5.44 -5.17
CA ALA A 34 -4.73 -5.14 -5.20
C ALA A 34 -5.02 -3.66 -4.91
N LEU A 35 -4.12 -2.98 -4.18
CA LEU A 35 -4.17 -1.54 -4.00
C LEU A 35 -3.81 -0.82 -5.31
N GLN A 36 -4.81 -0.20 -5.92
CA GLN A 36 -4.67 0.49 -7.20
C GLN A 36 -5.37 1.84 -7.13
N GLU A 37 -4.98 2.74 -8.00
CA GLU A 37 -5.61 4.04 -8.16
C GLU A 37 -5.93 4.28 -9.62
N VAL A 38 -7.16 4.70 -9.89
CA VAL A 38 -7.65 5.03 -11.22
C VAL A 38 -8.03 6.51 -11.23
N THR A 39 -7.59 7.24 -12.25
CA THR A 39 -8.03 8.62 -12.47
C THR A 39 -9.14 8.63 -13.50
N LEU A 40 -10.27 9.22 -13.14
CA LEU A 40 -11.42 9.45 -14.02
C LEU A 40 -11.49 10.93 -14.33
N GLU A 41 -11.98 11.26 -15.53
CA GLU A 41 -12.32 12.63 -15.90
C GLU A 41 -13.84 12.72 -16.04
N ASP A 42 -14.46 13.55 -15.21
CA ASP A 42 -15.90 13.82 -15.26
C ASP A 42 -16.13 15.31 -15.28
N SER A 43 -16.80 15.79 -16.34
CA SER A 43 -17.28 17.17 -16.46
C SER A 43 -16.20 18.25 -16.24
N GLY A 44 -14.97 17.98 -16.69
CA GLY A 44 -13.81 18.88 -16.56
C GLY A 44 -13.05 18.78 -15.23
N LYS A 45 -13.46 17.89 -14.32
CA LYS A 45 -12.76 17.57 -13.08
C LYS A 45 -12.08 16.21 -13.20
N LYS A 46 -10.84 16.09 -12.73
CA LYS A 46 -10.18 14.77 -12.63
C LYS A 46 -10.33 14.27 -11.21
N LEU A 47 -10.80 13.04 -11.05
CA LEU A 47 -10.98 12.38 -9.77
C LEU A 47 -10.07 11.15 -9.71
N ALA A 48 -9.24 11.05 -8.68
CA ALA A 48 -8.51 9.82 -8.35
C ALA A 48 -9.34 8.97 -7.38
N ILE A 49 -9.62 7.74 -7.80
CA ILE A 49 -10.30 6.73 -7.00
C ILE A 49 -9.31 5.61 -6.70
N ARG A 50 -9.04 5.41 -5.42
CA ARG A 50 -8.18 4.33 -4.90
C ARG A 50 -9.05 3.15 -4.49
N SER A 51 -8.62 1.92 -4.77
CA SER A 51 -9.27 0.72 -4.23
C SER A 51 -9.15 0.65 -2.70
N GLU A 52 -10.10 -0.04 -2.07
CA GLU A 52 -10.06 -0.25 -0.63
C GLU A 52 -8.84 -1.10 -0.22
N CYS A 53 -8.30 -0.84 0.98
CA CYS A 53 -7.27 -1.70 1.53
C CYS A 53 -7.89 -3.02 1.98
N GLN A 54 -7.50 -4.11 1.33
CA GLN A 54 -7.89 -5.46 1.72
C GLN A 54 -6.75 -6.17 2.46
N GLY A 55 -7.12 -7.14 3.31
CA GLY A 55 -6.20 -8.01 4.04
C GLY A 55 -5.16 -7.23 4.87
N VAL A 56 -3.88 -7.49 4.62
CA VAL A 56 -2.75 -6.97 5.42
C VAL A 56 -2.28 -5.59 4.95
N CYS A 57 -2.74 -5.12 3.79
CA CYS A 57 -2.25 -3.87 3.16
C CYS A 57 -2.32 -2.66 4.11
N GLY A 58 -3.45 -2.44 4.77
CA GLY A 58 -3.60 -1.31 5.70
C GLY A 58 -2.60 -1.36 6.86
N LYS A 59 -2.32 -2.55 7.39
CA LYS A 59 -1.35 -2.76 8.48
C LYS A 59 0.09 -2.57 8.00
N VAL A 60 0.40 -3.00 6.78
CA VAL A 60 1.70 -2.75 6.15
C VAL A 60 1.96 -1.25 6.03
N PHE A 61 1.01 -0.46 5.52
CA PHE A 61 1.12 1.00 5.43
C PHE A 61 1.31 1.67 6.79
N GLN A 62 0.56 1.22 7.81
CA GLN A 62 0.71 1.69 9.19
C GLN A 62 2.10 1.38 9.76
N ALA A 63 2.60 0.16 9.58
CA ALA A 63 3.90 -0.27 10.08
C ALA A 63 5.07 0.50 9.44
N VAL A 64 4.94 0.89 8.16
CA VAL A 64 5.95 1.71 7.49
C VAL A 64 5.78 3.22 7.73
N GLY A 65 4.69 3.65 8.36
CA GLY A 65 4.40 5.05 8.65
C GLY A 65 3.95 5.87 7.44
N VAL A 66 3.36 5.21 6.43
CA VAL A 66 2.89 5.87 5.20
C VAL A 66 1.38 6.07 5.29
N ALA A 67 0.95 7.32 5.20
CA ALA A 67 -0.47 7.66 5.12
C ALA A 67 -1.03 7.30 3.73
N LEU A 68 -2.16 6.62 3.71
CA LEU A 68 -2.91 6.38 2.48
C LEU A 68 -3.75 7.61 2.15
N PRO A 69 -3.77 8.05 0.88
CA PRO A 69 -4.65 9.14 0.46
C PRO A 69 -6.12 8.70 0.53
N LEU A 70 -7.01 9.68 0.54
CA LEU A 70 -8.46 9.44 0.53
C LEU A 70 -8.87 8.56 -0.65
N THR A 71 -9.87 7.71 -0.42
CA THR A 71 -10.41 6.76 -1.41
C THR A 71 -10.89 7.48 -2.66
N ILE A 72 -11.50 8.66 -2.53
CA ILE A 72 -11.88 9.52 -3.65
C ILE A 72 -11.28 10.90 -3.37
N ARG A 73 -10.55 11.45 -4.34
CA ARG A 73 -10.02 12.81 -4.26
C ARG A 73 -10.02 13.48 -5.63
N GLU A 74 -10.22 14.79 -5.64
CA GLU A 74 -10.04 15.60 -6.85
C GLU A 74 -8.54 15.82 -7.11
N VAL A 75 -8.14 15.69 -8.36
CA VAL A 75 -6.77 15.88 -8.85
C VAL A 75 -6.84 17.06 -9.82
N SER A 76 -6.31 18.21 -9.42
CA SER A 76 -6.29 19.43 -10.24
C SER A 76 -5.32 19.31 -11.40
#